data_AF-A0A3B9F4N5-F1
#
_entry.id   AF-A0A3B9F4N5-F1
#
_cell.length_a   1.000
_cell.length_b   1.000
_cell.length_c   1.000
_cell.angle_alpha   90.00
_cell.angle_beta   90.00
_cell.angle_gamma   90.00
#
_symmetry.space_group_name_H-M   'P 1'
#
loop_
_entity.id
_entity.type
_entity.pdbx_description
1 polymer ?
#
loop_
_entity_poly.entity_id
_entity_poly.type
_entity_poly.pdbx_seq_one_letter_code
_entity_poly.pdbx_strand_id
1 'polypeptide(L)'
;AVSEQTAFQMVNGLVQNSHSDIAVSITGIAGPTGGTVEKPVGMVCFGFYVKDKHFVKTQHFSGDRETVVASSVDFVIQTLVDELSA
;
A
#
# COMPACT_ATOMS: atom_id res chain seq x y z
N ALA A 1 -5.13 -9.44 7.79
CA ALA A 1 -5.22 -8.09 7.19
C ALA A 1 -4.05 -7.80 6.25
N VAL A 2 -2.79 -8.01 6.64
CA VAL A 2 -1.67 -7.63 5.75
C VAL A 2 -1.43 -8.71 4.68
N SER A 3 -1.85 -8.42 3.45
CA SER A 3 -1.51 -9.18 2.23
C SER A 3 -1.89 -8.38 0.98
N GLU A 4 -1.36 -8.78 -0.17
CA GLU A 4 -1.71 -8.19 -1.46
C GLU A 4 -3.19 -8.36 -1.80
N GLN A 5 -3.79 -9.52 -1.45
CA GLN A 5 -5.22 -9.76 -1.65
C GLN A 5 -6.07 -8.77 -0.85
N THR A 6 -5.70 -8.48 0.41
CA THR A 6 -6.41 -7.48 1.20
C THR A 6 -6.25 -6.08 0.61
N ALA A 7 -5.03 -5.70 0.21
CA ALA A 7 -4.80 -4.41 -0.45
C ALA A 7 -5.61 -4.26 -1.75
N PHE A 8 -5.65 -5.30 -2.60
CA PHE A 8 -6.47 -5.31 -3.81
C PHE A 8 -7.97 -5.12 -3.51
N GLN A 9 -8.50 -5.87 -2.55
CA GLN A 9 -9.92 -5.77 -2.18
C GLN A 9 -10.25 -4.38 -1.60
N MET A 10 -9.35 -3.79 -0.81
CA MET A 10 -9.51 -2.43 -0.27
C MET A 10 -9.57 -1.38 -1.38
N VAL A 11 -8.62 -1.41 -2.34
CA VAL A 11 -8.62 -0.42 -3.43
C VAL A 11 -9.79 -0.62 -4.38
N ASN A 12 -10.15 -1.87 -4.72
CA ASN A 12 -11.31 -2.16 -5.56
C ASN A 12 -12.61 -1.67 -4.91
N GLY A 13 -12.77 -1.89 -3.59
CA GLY A 13 -13.89 -1.33 -2.84
C GLY A 13 -13.91 0.20 -2.86
N LEU A 14 -12.75 0.86 -2.77
CA LEU A 14 -12.64 2.31 -2.86
C LEU A 14 -13.09 2.83 -4.24
N VAL A 15 -12.65 2.20 -5.32
CA VAL A 15 -13.04 2.59 -6.70
C VAL A 15 -14.55 2.47 -6.90
N GLN A 16 -15.15 1.35 -6.48
CA GLN A 16 -16.58 1.09 -6.63
C GLN A 16 -17.46 2.09 -5.89
N ASN A 17 -16.99 2.64 -4.76
CA ASN A 17 -17.78 3.57 -3.93
C ASN A 17 -17.49 5.05 -4.21
N SER A 18 -16.33 5.38 -4.78
CA SER A 18 -15.91 6.77 -4.97
C SER A 18 -15.96 7.24 -6.42
N HIS A 19 -15.96 6.33 -7.39
CA HIS A 19 -15.82 6.65 -8.82
C HIS A 19 -14.59 7.54 -9.13
N SER A 20 -13.52 7.41 -8.34
CA SER A 20 -12.27 8.17 -8.54
C SER A 20 -11.40 7.53 -9.62
N ASP A 21 -10.75 8.35 -10.45
CA ASP A 21 -9.80 7.90 -11.47
C ASP A 21 -8.47 7.35 -10.90
N ILE A 22 -8.20 7.69 -9.63
CA ILE A 22 -7.05 7.25 -8.86
C ILE A 22 -7.51 6.84 -7.46
N ALA A 23 -7.10 5.66 -7.03
CA ALA A 23 -7.36 5.16 -5.69
C ALA A 23 -6.14 4.38 -5.17
N VAL A 24 -5.85 4.52 -3.87
CA VAL A 24 -4.76 3.81 -3.21
C VAL A 24 -5.24 3.24 -1.89
N SER A 25 -4.75 2.05 -1.54
CA SER A 25 -4.93 1.42 -0.24
C SER A 25 -3.59 0.97 0.32
N ILE A 26 -3.46 1.03 1.64
CA ILE A 26 -2.25 0.63 2.37
C ILE A 26 -2.68 -0.30 3.51
N THR A 27 -2.05 -1.46 3.62
CA THR A 27 -2.19 -2.36 4.77
C THR A 27 -0.82 -2.91 5.16
N GLY A 28 -0.41 -2.72 6.41
CA GLY A 28 0.95 -3.06 6.83
C GLY A 28 1.13 -3.12 8.33
N ILE A 29 2.30 -3.60 8.76
CA ILE A 29 2.69 -3.73 10.16
C ILE A 29 3.79 -2.72 10.45
N ALA A 30 3.42 -1.50 10.86
CA ALA A 30 4.41 -0.47 11.17
C ALA A 30 5.22 -0.74 12.45
N GLY A 31 4.76 -1.65 13.32
CA GLY A 31 5.44 -1.98 14.58
C GLY A 31 5.06 -1.06 15.75
N PRO A 32 5.77 -1.18 16.89
CA PRO A 32 6.94 -2.05 17.10
C PRO A 32 6.59 -3.55 17.28
N THR A 33 5.31 -3.87 17.49
CA THR A 33 4.82 -5.24 17.67
C THR A 33 3.85 -5.64 16.56
N GLY A 34 3.34 -6.88 16.60
CA GLY A 34 2.32 -7.38 15.67
C GLY A 34 2.87 -8.11 14.44
N GLY A 35 4.18 -8.17 14.27
CA GLY A 35 4.83 -8.98 13.24
C GLY A 35 4.83 -10.48 13.56
N THR A 36 4.87 -11.29 12.52
CA THR A 36 5.15 -12.73 12.56
C THR A 36 6.33 -13.06 11.64
N VAL A 37 6.75 -14.33 11.60
CA VAL A 37 7.79 -14.78 10.66
C VAL A 37 7.35 -14.56 9.21
N GLU A 38 6.09 -14.82 8.91
CA GLU A 38 5.52 -14.65 7.56
C GLU A 38 5.18 -13.19 7.22
N LYS A 39 4.91 -12.36 8.24
CA LYS A 39 4.51 -10.96 8.10
C LYS A 39 5.29 -10.11 9.09
N PRO A 40 6.57 -9.83 8.80
CA PRO A 40 7.42 -9.12 9.75
C PRO A 40 6.96 -7.67 9.93
N VAL A 41 7.37 -7.06 11.05
CA VAL A 41 7.30 -5.60 11.21
C VAL A 41 8.06 -4.94 10.05
N GLY A 42 7.46 -3.90 9.46
CA GLY A 42 7.97 -3.23 8.27
C GLY A 42 7.35 -3.74 6.96
N MET A 43 6.66 -4.89 6.96
CA MET A 43 5.94 -5.39 5.78
C MET A 43 4.68 -4.55 5.52
N VAL A 44 4.58 -3.96 4.33
CA VAL A 44 3.44 -3.16 3.89
C VAL A 44 3.03 -3.56 2.48
N CYS A 45 1.75 -3.85 2.29
CA CYS A 45 1.12 -4.12 1.01
C CYS A 45 0.29 -2.92 0.56
N PHE A 46 0.38 -2.62 -0.72
CA PHE A 46 -0.24 -1.48 -1.37
C PHE A 46 -1.14 -1.96 -2.50
N GLY A 47 -2.32 -1.38 -2.61
CA GLY A 47 -3.23 -1.58 -3.73
C GLY A 47 -3.43 -0.26 -4.45
N PHE A 48 -3.29 -0.26 -5.76
CA PHE A 48 -3.40 0.91 -6.61
C PHE A 48 -4.48 0.70 -7.67
N TYR A 49 -5.17 1.78 -7.99
CA TYR A 49 -5.97 1.95 -9.18
C TYR A 49 -5.58 3.27 -9.82
N VAL A 50 -5.10 3.23 -11.06
CA VAL A 50 -4.66 4.42 -11.81
C VAL A 50 -5.02 4.23 -13.28
N LYS A 51 -5.74 5.18 -13.90
CA LYS A 51 -6.10 5.14 -15.33
C LYS A 51 -6.68 3.76 -15.74
N ASP A 52 -7.68 3.28 -14.99
CA ASP A 52 -8.34 1.97 -15.17
C ASP A 52 -7.50 0.71 -14.89
N LYS A 53 -6.28 0.85 -14.38
CA LYS A 53 -5.40 -0.29 -14.07
C LYS A 53 -5.35 -0.54 -12.57
N HIS A 54 -5.68 -1.78 -12.18
CA HIS A 54 -5.45 -2.27 -10.82
C HIS A 54 -4.12 -3.00 -10.73
N PHE A 55 -3.35 -2.72 -9.67
CA PHE A 55 -2.16 -3.50 -9.35
C PHE A 55 -1.84 -3.42 -7.85
N VAL A 56 -0.97 -4.31 -7.40
CA VAL A 56 -0.53 -4.42 -6.01
C VAL A 56 0.98 -4.44 -5.93
N LYS A 57 1.54 -3.94 -4.83
CA LYS A 57 2.96 -4.02 -4.52
C LYS A 57 3.15 -4.33 -3.03
N THR A 58 4.21 -5.05 -2.69
CA THR A 58 4.62 -5.28 -1.29
C THR A 58 6.02 -4.72 -1.07
N GLN A 59 6.21 -3.99 0.01
CA GLN A 59 7.50 -3.44 0.44
C GLN A 59 7.83 -3.85 1.87
N HIS A 60 9.12 -3.83 2.17
CA HIS A 60 9.65 -4.05 3.52
C HIS A 60 10.48 -2.84 3.92
N PHE A 61 9.94 -2.04 4.83
CA PHE A 61 10.62 -0.88 5.36
C PHE A 61 11.35 -1.23 6.67
N SER A 62 12.47 -0.55 6.89
CA SER A 62 13.21 -0.62 8.16
C SER A 62 13.01 0.67 8.94
N GLY A 63 13.20 0.60 10.26
CA GLY A 63 13.06 1.75 11.15
C GLY A 63 11.93 1.56 12.17
N ASP A 64 11.65 2.62 12.90
CA ASP A 64 10.54 2.65 13.83
C ASP A 64 9.20 2.87 13.11
N ARG A 65 8.12 2.87 13.90
CA ARG A 65 6.75 3.04 13.39
C ARG A 65 6.60 4.30 12.54
N GLU A 66 7.19 5.40 12.98
CA GLU A 66 7.09 6.69 12.30
C GLU A 66 7.80 6.64 10.95
N THR A 67 8.98 6.04 10.91
CA THR A 67 9.76 5.83 9.67
C THR A 67 9.02 4.93 8.69
N VAL A 68 8.42 3.82 9.15
CA VAL A 68 7.66 2.91 8.27
C VAL A 68 6.44 3.60 7.68
N VAL A 69 5.73 4.41 8.46
CA VAL A 69 4.56 5.17 7.98
C VAL A 69 4.99 6.23 6.96
N ALA A 70 6.03 7.03 7.25
CA ALA A 70 6.54 8.03 6.32
C ALA A 70 7.00 7.41 5.00
N SER A 71 7.82 6.35 5.08
CA SER A 71 8.32 5.63 3.90
C SER A 71 7.19 5.02 3.05
N SER A 72 6.10 4.59 3.70
CA SER A 72 4.92 4.07 2.99
C SER A 72 4.19 5.15 2.19
N VAL A 73 4.10 6.36 2.73
CA VAL A 73 3.50 7.51 2.04
C VAL A 73 4.37 7.94 0.85
N ASP A 74 5.68 8.06 1.07
CA ASP A 74 6.64 8.42 0.02
C ASP A 74 6.61 7.41 -1.14
N PHE A 75 6.56 6.11 -0.80
CA PHE A 75 6.45 5.03 -1.80
C PHE A 75 5.19 5.15 -2.65
N VAL A 76 4.05 5.50 -2.04
CA VAL A 76 2.79 5.72 -2.77
C VAL A 76 2.91 6.91 -3.70
N ILE A 77 3.40 8.05 -3.21
CA ILE A 77 3.53 9.27 -4.02
C ILE A 77 4.45 9.01 -5.21
N GLN A 78 5.62 8.41 -4.98
CA GLN A 78 6.55 8.08 -6.06
C GLN A 78 5.94 7.13 -7.09
N THR A 79 5.26 6.08 -6.62
CA THR A 79 4.59 5.12 -7.51
C THR A 79 3.52 5.81 -8.38
N LEU A 80 2.73 6.72 -7.80
CA LEU A 80 1.74 7.47 -8.57
C LEU A 80 2.38 8.41 -9.59
N VAL A 81 3.48 9.09 -9.23
CA VAL A 81 4.23 9.95 -10.16
C VAL A 81 4.74 9.13 -11.35
N ASP A 82 5.32 7.96 -11.10
CA ASP A 82 5.85 7.09 -12.16
C ASP A 82 4.74 6.59 -13.10
N GLU A 83 3.60 6.13 -12.56
CA GLU A 83 2.46 5.63 -13.37
C GLU A 83 1.73 6.73 -14.14
N LEU A 84 1.72 7.96 -13.62
CA LEU A 84 1.08 9.09 -14.30
C LEU A 84 1.96 9.71 -15.39
N SER A 85 3.28 9.64 -15.22
CA SER A 85 4.27 10.16 -16.18
C SER A 85 4.53 9.20 -17.35
N ALA A 86 4.09 7.95 -17.25
CA ALA A 86 4.06 6.97 -18.32
C ALA A 86 2.83 7.12 -19.24
#